data_AF-A0A962QS10-F1
#
_entry.id   AF-A0A962QS10-F1
#
_cell.length_a   1.000
_cell.length_b   1.000
_cell.length_c   1.000
_cell.angle_alpha   90.00
_cell.angle_beta   90.00
_cell.angle_gamma   90.00
#
_symmetry.space_group_name_H-M   'P 1'
#
loop_
_entity.id
_entity.type
_entity.pdbx_description
1 polymer ?
#
loop_
_entity_poly.entity_id
_entity_poly.type
_entity_poly.pdbx_seq_one_letter_code
_entity_poly.pdbx_strand_id
1 'polypeptide(L)'
;DFGDGLGEAYWPVRGIQNDHEAIALVSPTAVVVDFVAYEAAVSAVAGVASGASARVVPVTEDGNTEPGMSLQRIGLPGEWIWISAPATPGTLNPGLEGLSGSAAVPAANVGLLWVSALFAWLPFAVGRRISAGATAGGLAGT
;
A
#
# COMPACT_ATOMS: atom_id res chain seq x y z
N ASP A 1 -1.20 21.57 -1.21
CA ASP A 1 -0.27 20.78 -0.38
C ASP A 1 -0.34 21.36 1.02
N PHE A 2 -0.64 20.50 2.01
CA PHE A 2 -0.78 20.87 3.41
C PHE A 2 0.50 20.62 4.23
N GLY A 3 1.62 20.27 3.56
CA GLY A 3 2.95 20.18 4.17
C GLY A 3 3.29 18.82 4.79
N ASP A 4 2.41 17.83 4.64
CA ASP A 4 2.46 16.53 5.32
C ASP A 4 2.28 15.35 4.34
N GLY A 5 2.37 15.63 3.03
CA GLY A 5 2.11 14.67 1.94
C GLY A 5 0.65 14.62 1.51
N LEU A 6 -0.22 15.45 2.10
CA LEU A 6 -1.62 15.61 1.69
C LEU A 6 -1.79 16.74 0.68
N GLY A 7 -2.61 16.48 -0.31
CA GLY A 7 -3.07 17.48 -1.27
C GLY A 7 -4.59 17.43 -1.37
N GLU A 8 -5.20 18.61 -1.44
CA GLU A 8 -6.54 18.75 -1.99
C GLU A 8 -6.37 19.09 -3.47
N ALA A 9 -7.24 18.52 -4.29
CA ALA A 9 -7.30 18.84 -5.69
C ALA A 9 -8.78 19.02 -6.05
N TYR A 10 -9.12 20.26 -6.35
CA TYR A 10 -10.46 20.63 -6.78
C TYR A 10 -10.54 20.64 -8.30
N TRP A 11 -11.45 19.85 -8.86
CA TRP A 11 -11.86 19.95 -10.25
C TRP A 11 -13.33 20.33 -10.33
N PRO A 12 -13.67 21.50 -10.90
CA PRO A 12 -15.06 21.87 -11.16
C PRO A 12 -15.58 21.08 -12.36
N VAL A 13 -15.87 19.79 -12.15
CA VAL A 13 -16.57 18.97 -13.14
C VAL A 13 -18.06 19.08 -12.82
N ARG A 14 -18.79 19.77 -13.69
CA ARG A 14 -20.25 19.77 -13.60
C ARG A 14 -20.78 18.39 -13.97
N GLY A 15 -21.75 17.88 -13.21
CA GLY A 15 -22.46 16.67 -13.58
C GLY A 15 -21.85 15.36 -13.07
N ILE A 16 -20.67 15.36 -12.46
CA ILE A 16 -20.15 14.18 -11.74
C ILE A 16 -20.89 14.08 -10.40
N GLN A 17 -21.30 12.90 -9.94
CA GLN A 17 -22.24 12.69 -8.82
C GLN A 17 -23.69 13.06 -9.15
N ASN A 18 -24.17 12.76 -10.35
CA ASN A 18 -25.56 13.00 -10.73
C ASN A 18 -26.25 11.73 -11.30
N ASP A 19 -25.51 10.63 -11.43
CA ASP A 19 -25.98 9.32 -11.89
C ASP A 19 -25.00 8.22 -11.40
N HIS A 20 -25.01 7.04 -11.99
CA HIS A 20 -24.02 5.99 -11.73
C HIS A 20 -22.66 6.34 -12.34
N GLU A 21 -21.88 7.15 -11.63
CA GLU A 21 -20.52 7.52 -12.01
C GLU A 21 -19.45 6.94 -11.07
N ALA A 22 -18.21 6.88 -11.55
CA ALA A 22 -17.09 6.41 -10.77
C ALA A 22 -15.80 7.18 -11.04
N ILE A 23 -14.95 7.25 -10.02
CA ILE A 23 -13.66 7.94 -10.05
C ILE A 23 -12.58 6.94 -9.63
N ALA A 24 -11.55 6.82 -10.46
CA ALA A 24 -10.37 6.01 -10.18
C ALA A 24 -9.17 6.90 -9.82
N LEU A 25 -8.54 6.63 -8.68
CA LEU A 25 -7.23 7.17 -8.34
C LEU A 25 -6.17 6.27 -8.96
N VAL A 26 -5.33 6.83 -9.82
CA VAL A 26 -4.28 6.09 -10.54
C VAL A 26 -2.91 6.63 -10.15
N SER A 27 -1.97 5.74 -9.86
CA SER A 27 -0.59 6.09 -9.54
C SER A 27 0.17 6.59 -10.78
N PRO A 28 1.31 7.30 -10.62
CA PRO A 28 2.19 7.65 -11.75
C PRO A 28 2.73 6.44 -12.54
N THR A 29 2.71 5.25 -11.95
CA THR A 29 3.09 3.99 -12.61
C THR A 29 1.91 3.27 -13.29
N ALA A 30 0.78 3.97 -13.49
CA ALA A 30 -0.44 3.44 -14.11
C ALA A 30 -1.04 2.22 -13.37
N VAL A 31 -1.06 2.28 -12.05
CA VAL A 31 -1.76 1.30 -11.20
C VAL A 31 -2.98 1.97 -10.58
N VAL A 32 -4.15 1.31 -10.62
CA VAL A 32 -5.33 1.78 -9.89
C VAL A 32 -5.11 1.61 -8.39
N VAL A 33 -5.09 2.71 -7.65
CA VAL A 33 -4.91 2.76 -6.19
C VAL A 33 -6.26 2.67 -5.47
N ASP A 34 -7.29 3.33 -6.00
CA ASP A 34 -8.66 3.26 -5.49
C ASP A 34 -9.63 3.46 -6.66
N PHE A 35 -10.81 2.84 -6.58
CA PHE A 35 -11.85 3.00 -7.60
C PHE A 35 -13.22 2.95 -6.92
N VAL A 36 -13.89 4.11 -6.88
CA VAL A 36 -15.15 4.30 -6.15
C VAL A 36 -16.25 4.74 -7.08
N ALA A 37 -17.45 4.25 -6.83
CA ALA A 37 -18.65 4.64 -7.57
C ALA A 37 -19.70 5.25 -6.66
N TYR A 38 -20.46 6.16 -7.25
CA TYR A 38 -21.60 6.85 -6.67
C TYR A 38 -22.89 6.09 -7.03
N GLU A 39 -23.75 5.87 -6.03
CA GLU A 39 -25.08 5.22 -6.08
C GLU A 39 -25.14 3.76 -6.57
N ALA A 40 -24.36 3.35 -7.57
CA ALA A 40 -24.31 1.98 -8.05
C ALA A 40 -22.93 1.58 -8.57
N ALA A 41 -22.71 0.27 -8.73
CA ALA A 41 -21.45 -0.24 -9.23
C ALA A 41 -21.27 0.10 -10.71
N VAL A 42 -20.11 0.65 -11.06
CA VAL A 42 -19.73 0.98 -12.43
C VAL A 42 -18.55 0.10 -12.83
N SER A 43 -18.60 -0.48 -14.03
CA SER A 43 -17.47 -1.19 -14.61
C SER A 43 -16.77 -0.33 -15.66
N ALA A 44 -15.46 -0.16 -15.50
CA ALA A 44 -14.68 0.62 -16.44
C ALA A 44 -14.47 -0.18 -17.74
N VAL A 45 -14.79 0.45 -18.87
CA VAL A 45 -14.63 -0.16 -20.21
C VAL A 45 -13.33 0.28 -20.90
N ALA A 46 -12.69 1.34 -20.41
CA ALA A 46 -11.49 1.92 -21.01
C ALA A 46 -10.55 2.52 -19.96
N GLY A 47 -9.33 2.85 -20.38
CA GLY A 47 -8.30 3.45 -19.53
C GLY A 47 -7.63 2.45 -18.58
N VAL A 48 -6.90 2.96 -17.60
CA VAL A 48 -6.09 2.15 -16.66
C VAL A 48 -6.95 1.23 -15.79
N ALA A 49 -8.20 1.62 -15.51
CA ALA A 49 -9.15 0.81 -14.75
C ALA A 49 -9.97 -0.17 -15.62
N SER A 50 -9.71 -0.28 -16.93
CA SER A 50 -10.51 -1.13 -17.83
C SER A 50 -10.59 -2.58 -17.32
N GLY A 51 -11.82 -3.11 -17.28
CA GLY A 51 -12.13 -4.45 -16.76
C GLY A 51 -12.32 -4.51 -15.24
N ALA A 52 -12.05 -3.43 -14.49
CA ALA A 52 -12.32 -3.36 -13.06
C ALA A 52 -13.75 -2.86 -12.80
N SER A 53 -14.32 -3.31 -11.67
CA SER A 53 -15.57 -2.78 -11.12
C SER A 53 -15.28 -1.89 -9.92
N ALA A 54 -15.89 -0.71 -9.90
CA ALA A 54 -15.76 0.25 -8.83
C ALA A 54 -16.53 -0.19 -7.57
N ARG A 55 -15.98 0.15 -6.40
CA ARG A 55 -16.65 -0.05 -5.11
C ARG A 55 -17.69 1.05 -4.90
N VAL A 56 -18.95 0.67 -4.69
CA VAL A 56 -20.00 1.63 -4.34
C VAL A 56 -19.72 2.22 -2.96
N VAL A 57 -19.82 3.55 -2.84
CA VAL A 57 -19.75 4.22 -1.55
C VAL A 57 -20.98 3.84 -0.70
N PRO A 58 -20.83 3.56 0.60
CA PRO A 58 -21.92 3.05 1.44
C PRO A 58 -22.88 4.15 1.94
N VAL A 59 -22.85 5.33 1.32
CA VAL A 59 -23.70 6.49 1.64
C VAL A 59 -24.22 7.08 0.35
N THR A 60 -25.47 7.54 0.40
CA THR A 60 -26.23 8.10 -0.72
C THR A 60 -26.44 9.59 -0.51
N GLU A 61 -26.48 10.34 -1.60
CA GLU A 61 -26.86 11.76 -1.62
C GLU A 61 -28.09 11.92 -2.54
N ASP A 62 -29.28 11.78 -1.95
CA ASP A 62 -30.54 11.83 -2.70
C ASP A 62 -31.17 13.24 -2.73
N GLY A 63 -32.35 13.35 -3.34
CA GLY A 63 -33.11 14.61 -3.42
C GLY A 63 -33.58 15.18 -2.07
N ASN A 64 -33.39 14.47 -0.95
CA ASN A 64 -33.65 14.96 0.39
C ASN A 64 -32.39 15.50 1.07
N THR A 65 -31.22 15.36 0.44
CA THR A 65 -29.97 15.88 0.97
C THR A 65 -29.99 17.41 0.91
N GLU A 66 -29.67 18.05 2.05
CA GLU A 66 -29.68 19.50 2.14
C GLU A 66 -28.63 20.15 1.22
N PRO A 67 -28.96 21.27 0.55
CA PRO A 67 -27.99 22.01 -0.24
C PRO A 67 -26.75 22.38 0.59
N GLY A 68 -25.56 22.11 0.05
CA GLY A 68 -24.29 22.39 0.71
C GLY A 68 -23.70 21.19 1.47
N MET A 69 -24.36 20.04 1.45
CA MET A 69 -23.77 18.76 1.86
C MET A 69 -22.91 18.17 0.73
N SER A 70 -22.06 17.22 1.08
CA SER A 70 -21.29 16.42 0.14
C SER A 70 -20.92 15.07 0.76
N LEU A 71 -20.76 14.05 -0.08
CA LEU A 71 -20.12 12.81 0.33
C LEU A 71 -18.61 13.01 0.58
N GLN A 72 -18.18 12.70 1.80
CA GLN A 72 -16.82 12.89 2.25
C GLN A 72 -16.26 11.60 2.83
N ARG A 73 -14.98 11.37 2.57
CA ARG A 73 -14.20 10.32 3.22
C ARG A 73 -13.42 10.94 4.37
N ILE A 74 -13.62 10.44 5.58
CA ILE A 74 -13.01 10.93 6.83
C ILE A 74 -12.27 9.81 7.57
N GLY A 75 -11.45 10.16 8.56
CA GLY A 75 -10.79 9.22 9.47
C GLY A 75 -9.31 8.93 9.17
N LEU A 76 -8.70 8.09 9.99
CA LEU A 76 -7.26 7.80 9.98
C LEU A 76 -6.88 6.68 9.00
N PRO A 77 -5.66 6.68 8.42
CA PRO A 77 -5.19 5.66 7.47
C PRO A 77 -5.56 4.23 7.89
N GLY A 78 -6.38 3.56 7.07
CA GLY A 78 -6.88 2.20 7.33
C GLY A 78 -8.28 2.11 7.96
N GLU A 79 -8.82 3.21 8.47
CA GLU A 79 -10.13 3.29 9.13
C GLU A 79 -11.10 4.24 8.40
N TRP A 80 -10.89 4.47 7.10
CA TRP A 80 -11.62 5.52 6.39
C TRP A 80 -13.08 5.13 6.20
N ILE A 81 -13.98 6.03 6.60
CA ILE A 81 -15.43 5.87 6.41
C ILE A 81 -15.96 6.98 5.51
N TRP A 82 -17.05 6.66 4.81
CA TRP A 82 -17.80 7.62 4.01
C TRP A 82 -18.96 8.17 4.82
N ILE A 83 -19.17 9.48 4.75
CA ILE A 83 -20.28 10.18 5.40
C ILE A 83 -20.87 11.21 4.44
N SER A 84 -22.11 11.63 4.70
CA SER A 84 -22.68 12.87 4.15
C SER A 84 -22.55 13.97 5.21
N ALA A 85 -21.88 15.07 4.86
CA ALA A 85 -21.57 16.17 5.78
C ALA A 85 -21.45 17.51 5.03
N PRO A 86 -21.46 18.66 5.73
CA PRO A 86 -21.26 19.96 5.09
C PRO A 86 -19.99 20.00 4.24
N ALA A 87 -20.10 20.47 3.00
CA ALA A 87 -19.00 20.50 2.05
C ALA A 87 -17.83 21.35 2.55
N THR A 88 -16.61 20.85 2.37
CA THR A 88 -15.36 21.47 2.83
C THR A 88 -14.41 21.84 1.66
N PRO A 89 -14.88 22.55 0.61
CA PRO A 89 -14.07 22.84 -0.57
C PRO A 89 -12.81 23.65 -0.22
N GLY A 90 -11.66 23.29 -0.79
CA GLY A 90 -10.39 23.96 -0.52
C GLY A 90 -9.74 23.60 0.82
N THR A 91 -10.33 22.69 1.59
CA THR A 91 -9.78 22.18 2.86
C THR A 91 -9.80 20.66 2.87
N LEU A 92 -8.94 20.03 3.69
CA LEU A 92 -9.00 18.59 3.89
C LEU A 92 -10.29 18.19 4.59
N ASN A 93 -10.81 17.01 4.23
CA ASN A 93 -11.91 16.43 5.00
C ASN A 93 -11.43 16.15 6.43
N PRO A 94 -12.31 16.33 7.45
CA PRO A 94 -11.94 16.12 8.84
C PRO A 94 -11.31 14.74 9.10
N GLY A 95 -10.26 14.71 9.94
CA GLY A 95 -9.63 13.47 10.38
C GLY A 95 -8.67 12.82 9.39
N LEU A 96 -8.47 13.40 8.20
CA LEU A 96 -7.42 12.97 7.25
C LEU A 96 -6.01 13.47 7.61
N GLU A 97 -5.86 14.15 8.75
CA GLU A 97 -4.61 14.73 9.25
C GLU A 97 -3.57 13.61 9.51
N GLY A 98 -2.31 13.79 9.10
CA GLY A 98 -1.23 12.89 9.50
C GLY A 98 -1.01 11.65 8.62
N LEU A 99 -1.38 11.68 7.33
CA LEU A 99 -0.96 10.66 6.35
C LEU A 99 0.54 10.70 6.01
N SER A 100 1.36 11.45 6.77
CA SER A 100 2.82 11.41 6.75
C SER A 100 3.37 10.07 7.27
N GLY A 101 2.83 8.96 6.79
CA GLY A 101 3.37 7.63 6.95
C GLY A 101 4.23 7.30 5.73
N SER A 102 5.42 7.90 5.62
CA SER A 102 6.52 7.09 5.11
C SER A 102 6.66 5.97 6.13
N ALA A 103 6.06 4.81 5.85
CA ALA A 103 6.37 3.61 6.58
C ALA A 103 7.86 3.37 6.33
N ALA A 104 8.71 3.91 7.21
CA ALA A 104 10.07 3.49 7.31
C ALA A 104 9.98 1.97 7.49
N VAL A 105 10.36 1.23 6.45
CA VAL A 105 10.50 -0.22 6.54
C VAL A 105 11.34 -0.45 7.79
N PRO A 106 10.83 -1.16 8.82
CA PRO A 106 11.55 -1.30 10.07
C PRO A 106 12.94 -1.85 9.73
N ALA A 107 13.98 -1.11 10.12
CA ALA A 107 15.38 -1.42 9.83
C ALA A 107 15.85 -2.76 10.47
N ALA A 108 14.92 -3.57 10.98
CA ALA A 108 15.15 -4.91 11.48
C ALA A 108 15.46 -5.93 10.37
N ASN A 109 15.12 -5.66 9.09
CA ASN A 109 15.31 -6.65 8.01
C ASN A 109 16.49 -6.36 7.06
N VAL A 110 17.18 -5.22 7.19
CA VAL A 110 18.37 -4.95 6.38
C VAL A 110 19.62 -5.59 6.99
N GLY A 111 19.74 -5.62 8.32
CA GLY A 111 20.90 -6.22 9.01
C GLY A 111 21.01 -7.73 8.86
N LEU A 112 19.89 -8.46 8.78
CA LEU A 112 19.88 -9.92 8.64
C LEU A 112 20.23 -10.41 7.23
N LEU A 113 19.99 -9.62 6.18
CA LEU A 113 20.37 -9.96 4.80
C LEU A 113 21.89 -9.84 4.56
N TRP A 114 22.58 -8.96 5.29
CA TRP A 114 24.04 -8.80 5.20
C TRP A 114 24.83 -9.87 5.95
N VAL A 115 24.31 -10.40 7.07
CA VAL A 115 24.99 -11.47 7.83
C VAL A 115 24.96 -12.81 7.09
N SER A 116 23.89 -13.11 6.32
CA SER A 116 23.83 -14.31 5.49
C SER A 116 24.77 -14.28 4.27
N ALA A 117 25.16 -13.10 3.79
CA ALA A 117 26.09 -12.96 2.67
C ALA A 117 27.58 -13.01 3.08
N LEU A 118 27.91 -12.72 4.35
CA LEU A 118 29.30 -12.74 4.85
C LEU A 118 29.77 -14.13 5.33
N PHE A 119 28.87 -15.04 5.71
CA PHE A 119 29.24 -16.40 6.15
C PHE A 119 29.26 -17.46 5.03
N ALA A 120 28.87 -17.11 3.80
CA ALA A 120 28.88 -18.01 2.65
C ALA A 120 30.22 -18.05 1.89
N TRP A 121 31.25 -17.31 2.33
CA TRP A 121 32.53 -17.20 1.61
C TRP A 121 33.76 -17.17 2.53
N LEU A 122 33.87 -18.13 3.44
CA LEU A 122 35.15 -18.50 4.03
C LEU A 122 35.47 -19.96 3.65
N PRO A 123 36.43 -20.22 2.75
CA PRO A 123 36.97 -21.57 2.62
C PRO A 123 37.76 -21.88 3.90
N PHE A 124 37.33 -22.90 4.65
CA PHE A 124 38.10 -23.44 5.76
C PHE A 124 39.43 -24.00 5.25
N ALA A 125 40.52 -23.29 5.51
CA ALA A 125 41.88 -23.77 5.27
C ALA A 125 42.66 -23.83 6.59
N VAL A 126 42.96 -25.07 7.00
CA VAL A 126 44.09 -25.53 7.85
C VAL A 126 43.96 -25.25 9.37
N GLY A 127 44.17 -26.20 10.29
CA GLY A 127 44.65 -27.58 10.13
C GLY A 127 44.45 -28.39 11.42
N ARG A 128 43.96 -29.63 11.26
CA ARG A 128 43.85 -30.60 12.34
C ARG A 128 45.18 -31.35 12.46
N ARG A 129 45.99 -31.04 13.48
CA ARG A 129 47.15 -31.87 13.85
C ARG A 129 46.63 -33.18 14.43
N ILE A 130 46.55 -34.22 13.62
CA ILE A 130 46.39 -35.60 14.07
C ILE A 130 47.79 -36.11 14.44
N SER A 131 47.96 -36.39 15.74
CA SER A 131 49.14 -37.05 16.29
C SER A 131 49.33 -38.41 15.62
N ALA A 132 50.59 -38.75 15.32
CA ALA A 132 50.98 -39.98 14.65
C ALA A 132 50.45 -41.22 15.39
N GLY A 133 49.73 -42.09 14.66
CA GLY A 133 49.40 -43.43 15.10
C GLY A 133 50.45 -44.43 14.63
N ALA A 134 50.69 -45.47 15.43
CA ALA A 134 50.78 -46.86 14.98
C ALA A 134 51.20 -47.75 16.16
N THR A 135 50.24 -48.48 16.75
CA THR A 135 50.53 -49.68 17.54
C THR A 135 50.10 -50.91 16.72
N ALA A 136 51.13 -51.61 16.25
CA ALA A 136 51.28 -53.05 15.98
C ALA A 136 50.12 -53.91 15.43
N GLY A 137 50.45 -54.69 14.38
CA GLY A 137 50.28 -56.15 14.44
C GLY A 137 49.74 -56.88 13.20
N GLY A 138 50.55 -57.82 12.66
CA GLY A 138 50.11 -58.99 11.87
C GLY A 138 50.61 -59.03 10.42
N LEU A 139 51.74 -59.69 10.08
CA LEU A 139 52.00 -61.13 9.87
C LEU A 139 51.64 -61.68 8.46
N ALA A 140 52.67 -62.27 7.86
CA ALA A 140 52.72 -63.39 6.91
C ALA A 140 52.80 -63.12 5.39
N GLY A 141 53.84 -63.70 4.77
CA GLY A 141 54.03 -63.87 3.34
C GLY A 141 55.47 -64.33 3.05
N THR A 142 55.68 -65.64 3.14
CA THR A 142 56.91 -66.39 2.79
C THR A 142 57.32 -66.22 1.33
#